data_AF-A0A7V2UIU9-F1
#
_entry.id   AF-A0A7V2UIU9-F1
#
_cell.length_a   1.000
_cell.length_b   1.000
_cell.length_c   1.000
_cell.angle_alpha   90.00
_cell.angle_beta   90.00
_cell.angle_gamma   90.00
#
_symmetry.space_group_name_H-M   'P 1'
#
loop_
_entity.id
_entity.type
_entity.pdbx_description
1 polymer ?
#
loop_
_entity_poly.entity_id
_entity_poly.type
_entity_poly.pdbx_seq_one_letter_code
_entity_poly.pdbx_strand_id
1 'polypeptide(L)'
;MTSVLVYSSGASAVDSLLPDLQGAGFAVLATVGECSKLVQAVVRHAPDLVVADVPQLDDAFLKTLRALGEVAPLPVLLFTADTDAQRMANAVEAGVHAYAVLGYGAPRLRPLALLAQARFKREQALLKQLNDVSTRFEERKVVDRAKGILMRARQMSDDEAFQLLRTASMHTNRRLGQVSEQVIQSARDAECLNRAGQLRMLSQRLVKHRLLQLAAQPERHRQLLEASMQRVAANLEFLDKNLSQPNFGDLLARVRKTWAALVPLLRGDAHGERVAELDALADRLQQDADRLVTTLEQSGAVATLHVLNTAGRQRMLSQRYAKHVLFELLGVGQPTPEREQAMLDARAAFEDGLRYLNGIPLSSAAIRDGLAEAAHAWEQMQACASGAARVAGRDRAARLELLANASENLLEVFEQLSAQYESSMQMLMG
;
A
#
# COMPACT_ATOMS: atom_id res chain seq x y z
N MET A 1 -47.06 -20.22 -6.52
CA MET A 1 -47.80 -19.37 -7.47
C MET A 1 -46.82 -18.28 -7.89
N THR A 2 -46.57 -18.10 -9.19
CA THR A 2 -45.56 -17.13 -9.66
C THR A 2 -46.10 -15.71 -9.49
N SER A 3 -45.38 -14.88 -8.76
CA SER A 3 -45.74 -13.47 -8.56
C SER A 3 -45.21 -12.61 -9.70
N VAL A 4 -46.01 -11.65 -10.14
CA VAL A 4 -45.68 -10.78 -11.28
C VAL A 4 -45.88 -9.32 -10.94
N LEU A 5 -45.02 -8.48 -11.48
CA LEU A 5 -45.22 -7.04 -11.53
C LEU A 5 -45.47 -6.65 -12.99
N VAL A 6 -46.54 -5.90 -13.22
CA VAL A 6 -46.93 -5.48 -14.57
C VAL A 6 -46.45 -4.06 -14.80
N TYR A 7 -45.72 -3.84 -15.89
CA TYR A 7 -45.42 -2.51 -16.41
C TYR A 7 -46.25 -2.28 -17.67
N SER A 8 -46.94 -1.15 -17.80
CA SER A 8 -47.65 -0.79 -19.02
C SER A 8 -47.44 0.68 -19.33
N SER A 9 -47.11 1.01 -20.58
CA SER A 9 -46.95 2.39 -21.03
C SER A 9 -48.28 3.05 -21.46
N GLY A 10 -49.42 2.36 -21.35
CA GLY A 10 -50.75 2.89 -21.76
C GLY A 10 -51.95 2.29 -21.02
N ALA A 11 -53.03 3.08 -20.89
CA ALA A 11 -54.22 2.72 -20.10
C ALA A 11 -55.04 1.54 -20.70
N SER A 12 -55.12 1.43 -22.03
CA SER A 12 -55.99 0.44 -22.70
C SER A 12 -55.45 -0.99 -22.70
N ALA A 13 -54.17 -1.21 -22.41
CA ALA A 13 -53.53 -2.52 -22.50
C ALA A 13 -53.62 -3.33 -21.18
N VAL A 14 -53.77 -2.61 -20.07
CA VAL A 14 -53.88 -3.14 -18.69
C VAL A 14 -55.20 -3.91 -18.48
N ASP A 15 -56.27 -3.48 -19.16
CA ASP A 15 -57.64 -4.00 -18.94
C ASP A 15 -57.83 -5.47 -19.36
N SER A 16 -57.03 -5.97 -20.30
CA SER A 16 -57.07 -7.39 -20.72
C SER A 16 -55.96 -8.24 -20.10
N LEU A 17 -54.78 -7.64 -19.82
CA LEU A 17 -53.62 -8.38 -19.31
C LEU A 17 -53.73 -8.83 -17.87
N LEU A 18 -54.30 -8.01 -16.99
CA LEU A 18 -54.49 -8.42 -15.59
C LEU A 18 -55.41 -9.64 -15.43
N PRO A 19 -56.64 -9.66 -15.99
CA PRO A 19 -57.53 -10.81 -15.84
C PRO A 19 -56.94 -12.07 -16.48
N ASP A 20 -56.24 -11.94 -17.62
CA ASP A 20 -55.61 -13.09 -18.27
C ASP A 20 -54.41 -13.65 -17.46
N LEU A 21 -53.58 -12.79 -16.85
CA LEU A 21 -52.51 -13.22 -15.95
C LEU A 21 -53.08 -13.90 -14.70
N GLN A 22 -54.14 -13.35 -14.11
CA GLN A 22 -54.82 -13.96 -12.96
C GLN A 22 -55.44 -15.32 -13.34
N GLY A 23 -56.11 -15.40 -14.48
CA GLY A 23 -56.69 -16.62 -15.02
C GLY A 23 -55.64 -17.69 -15.36
N ALA A 24 -54.43 -17.28 -15.77
CA ALA A 24 -53.29 -18.17 -15.98
C ALA A 24 -52.60 -18.61 -14.66
N GLY A 25 -53.03 -18.10 -13.52
CA GLY A 25 -52.57 -18.47 -12.18
C GLY A 25 -51.36 -17.66 -11.67
N PHE A 26 -51.14 -16.44 -12.17
CA PHE A 26 -50.13 -15.51 -11.66
C PHE A 26 -50.71 -14.62 -10.54
N ALA A 27 -49.88 -14.31 -9.54
CA ALA A 27 -50.22 -13.34 -8.50
C ALA A 27 -49.70 -11.95 -8.90
N VAL A 28 -50.57 -11.06 -9.36
CA VAL A 28 -50.20 -9.69 -9.75
C VAL A 28 -50.00 -8.84 -8.48
N LEU A 29 -48.76 -8.45 -8.19
CA LEU A 29 -48.41 -7.71 -6.96
C LEU A 29 -48.62 -6.21 -7.08
N ALA A 30 -48.33 -5.65 -8.26
CA ALA A 30 -48.45 -4.24 -8.55
C ALA A 30 -48.49 -4.01 -10.07
N THR A 31 -49.09 -2.88 -10.45
CA THR A 31 -49.03 -2.33 -11.82
C THR A 31 -48.34 -0.98 -11.79
N VAL A 32 -47.39 -0.77 -12.70
CA VAL A 32 -46.59 0.45 -12.80
C VAL A 32 -46.85 1.08 -14.17
N GLY A 33 -47.30 2.33 -14.18
CA GLY A 33 -47.50 3.10 -15.42
C GLY A 33 -46.30 3.97 -15.81
N GLU A 34 -45.50 4.38 -14.84
CA GLU A 34 -44.33 5.25 -15.05
C GLU A 34 -43.04 4.43 -15.05
N CYS A 35 -42.29 4.50 -16.15
CA CYS A 35 -41.04 3.74 -16.31
C CYS A 35 -40.03 4.03 -15.18
N SER A 36 -39.91 5.30 -14.77
CA SER A 36 -39.02 5.75 -13.70
C SER A 36 -39.28 5.08 -12.34
N LYS A 37 -40.50 4.58 -12.10
CA LYS A 37 -40.88 3.92 -10.85
C LYS A 37 -40.70 2.39 -10.88
N LEU A 38 -40.34 1.81 -12.03
CA LEU A 38 -40.26 0.36 -12.22
C LEU A 38 -39.26 -0.30 -11.29
N VAL A 39 -38.02 0.22 -11.23
CA VAL A 39 -36.95 -0.33 -10.37
C VAL A 39 -37.36 -0.27 -8.90
N GLN A 40 -37.90 0.87 -8.46
CA GLN A 40 -38.37 1.04 -7.08
C GLN A 40 -39.49 0.04 -6.73
N ALA A 41 -40.44 -0.16 -7.65
CA ALA A 41 -41.55 -1.08 -7.43
C ALA A 41 -41.08 -2.54 -7.38
N VAL A 42 -40.13 -2.94 -8.24
CA VAL A 42 -39.53 -4.27 -8.20
C VAL A 42 -38.81 -4.51 -6.88
N VAL A 43 -37.97 -3.57 -6.41
CA VAL A 43 -37.28 -3.68 -5.12
C VAL A 43 -38.27 -3.77 -3.95
N ARG A 44 -39.37 -3.00 -4.00
CA ARG A 44 -40.39 -2.98 -2.95
C ARG A 44 -41.21 -4.27 -2.89
N HIS A 45 -41.62 -4.79 -4.04
CA HIS A 45 -42.57 -5.91 -4.11
C HIS A 45 -41.90 -7.27 -4.30
N ALA A 46 -40.63 -7.32 -4.70
CA ALA A 46 -39.85 -8.52 -4.96
C ALA A 46 -40.59 -9.59 -5.79
N PRO A 47 -41.08 -9.26 -7.01
CA PRO A 47 -41.80 -10.20 -7.87
C PRO A 47 -40.87 -11.27 -8.47
N ASP A 48 -41.44 -12.41 -8.88
CA ASP A 48 -40.70 -13.48 -9.58
C ASP A 48 -40.48 -13.20 -11.08
N LEU A 49 -41.24 -12.27 -11.66
CA LEU A 49 -41.22 -11.92 -13.09
C LEU A 49 -41.78 -10.51 -13.29
N VAL A 50 -41.14 -9.71 -14.14
CA VAL A 50 -41.74 -8.49 -14.70
C VAL A 50 -42.40 -8.84 -16.03
N VAL A 51 -43.65 -8.44 -16.19
CA VAL A 51 -44.38 -8.48 -17.45
C VAL A 51 -44.57 -7.05 -17.92
N ALA A 52 -43.89 -6.68 -19.00
CA ALA A 52 -43.95 -5.36 -19.59
C ALA A 52 -44.81 -5.39 -20.86
N ASP A 53 -45.76 -4.47 -20.98
CA ASP A 53 -46.52 -4.22 -22.20
C ASP A 53 -46.19 -2.82 -22.72
N VAL A 54 -45.39 -2.79 -23.78
CA VAL A 54 -44.81 -1.56 -24.32
C VAL A 54 -44.97 -1.59 -25.84
N PRO A 55 -46.04 -0.97 -26.40
CA PRO A 55 -46.34 -1.04 -27.82
C PRO A 55 -45.19 -0.56 -28.72
N GLN A 56 -44.48 0.48 -28.30
CA GLN A 56 -43.27 0.98 -28.98
C GLN A 56 -42.15 1.14 -27.97
N LEU A 57 -41.02 0.51 -28.25
CA LEU A 57 -39.85 0.57 -27.38
C LEU A 57 -39.16 1.93 -27.50
N ASP A 58 -38.90 2.56 -26.36
CA ASP A 58 -38.08 3.75 -26.25
C ASP A 58 -36.78 3.48 -25.46
N ASP A 59 -35.81 4.38 -25.62
CA ASP A 59 -34.52 4.25 -24.96
C ASP A 59 -34.62 4.42 -23.43
N ALA A 60 -35.66 5.13 -22.96
CA ALA A 60 -35.89 5.34 -21.52
C ALA A 60 -36.24 4.02 -20.82
N PHE A 61 -37.08 3.19 -21.46
CA PHE A 61 -37.42 1.86 -20.98
C PHE A 61 -36.22 0.93 -21.00
N LEU A 62 -35.48 0.88 -22.12
CA LEU A 62 -34.27 0.04 -22.22
C LEU A 62 -33.22 0.42 -21.17
N LYS A 63 -33.01 1.72 -20.92
CA LYS A 63 -32.12 2.20 -19.86
C LYS A 63 -32.59 1.77 -18.47
N THR A 64 -33.90 1.78 -18.23
CA THR A 64 -34.49 1.34 -16.96
C THR A 64 -34.31 -0.16 -16.75
N LEU A 65 -34.44 -0.98 -17.80
CA LEU A 65 -34.19 -2.42 -17.72
C LEU A 65 -32.72 -2.74 -17.41
N ARG A 66 -31.77 -1.99 -17.99
CA ARG A 66 -30.34 -2.12 -17.64
C ARG A 66 -30.10 -1.82 -16.16
N ALA A 67 -30.65 -0.71 -15.66
CA ALA A 67 -30.56 -0.35 -14.25
C ALA A 67 -31.23 -1.41 -13.34
N LEU A 68 -32.33 -2.01 -13.79
CA LEU A 68 -33.00 -3.10 -13.09
C LEU A 68 -32.10 -4.34 -12.99
N GLY A 69 -31.41 -4.72 -14.06
CA GLY A 69 -30.47 -5.83 -14.08
C GLY A 69 -29.30 -5.68 -13.09
N GLU A 70 -28.85 -4.44 -12.85
CA GLU A 70 -27.78 -4.15 -11.88
C GLU A 70 -28.28 -4.17 -10.43
N VAL A 71 -29.48 -3.66 -10.17
CA VAL A 71 -30.01 -3.45 -8.80
C VAL A 71 -30.76 -4.68 -8.27
N ALA A 72 -31.63 -5.26 -9.09
CA ALA A 72 -32.51 -6.36 -8.70
C ALA A 72 -32.78 -7.26 -9.93
N PRO A 73 -31.82 -8.12 -10.31
CA PRO A 73 -31.94 -8.96 -11.50
C PRO A 73 -33.09 -9.96 -11.36
N LEU A 74 -34.01 -9.94 -12.34
CA LEU A 74 -35.11 -10.90 -12.43
C LEU A 74 -35.53 -11.14 -13.89
N PRO A 75 -36.32 -12.20 -14.15
CA PRO A 75 -36.88 -12.45 -15.48
C PRO A 75 -37.78 -11.29 -15.95
N VAL A 76 -37.68 -10.97 -17.24
CA VAL A 76 -38.49 -9.94 -17.90
C VAL A 76 -39.12 -10.53 -19.16
N LEU A 77 -40.44 -10.49 -19.22
CA LEU A 77 -41.26 -10.82 -20.38
C LEU A 77 -41.82 -9.51 -20.96
N LEU A 78 -41.53 -9.24 -22.23
CA LEU A 78 -41.94 -8.03 -22.94
C LEU A 78 -42.94 -8.38 -24.04
N PHE A 79 -44.10 -7.74 -23.99
CA PHE A 79 -45.07 -7.66 -25.07
C PHE A 79 -44.91 -6.31 -25.79
N THR A 80 -44.90 -6.36 -27.13
CA THR A 80 -44.74 -5.15 -27.94
C THR A 80 -45.37 -5.32 -29.33
N ALA A 81 -45.64 -4.20 -30.01
CA ALA A 81 -46.02 -4.20 -31.42
C ALA A 81 -44.81 -4.02 -32.34
N ASP A 82 -43.63 -3.82 -31.76
CA ASP A 82 -42.39 -3.59 -32.49
C ASP A 82 -41.85 -4.88 -33.11
N THR A 83 -41.63 -4.84 -34.43
CA THR A 83 -41.14 -5.97 -35.23
C THR A 83 -39.70 -5.78 -35.68
N ASP A 84 -39.08 -4.64 -35.34
CA ASP A 84 -37.73 -4.31 -35.76
C ASP A 84 -36.68 -5.21 -35.07
N ALA A 85 -35.84 -5.83 -35.89
CA ALA A 85 -34.83 -6.78 -35.41
C ALA A 85 -33.76 -6.10 -34.53
N GLN A 86 -33.40 -4.85 -34.83
CA GLN A 86 -32.40 -4.13 -34.04
C GLN A 86 -32.96 -3.76 -32.67
N ARG A 87 -34.21 -3.31 -32.59
CA ARG A 87 -34.90 -3.04 -31.31
C ARG A 87 -35.08 -4.31 -30.49
N MET A 88 -35.37 -5.44 -31.13
CA MET A 88 -35.39 -6.74 -30.46
C MET A 88 -34.02 -7.10 -29.85
N ALA A 89 -32.94 -6.95 -30.62
CA ALA A 89 -31.57 -7.19 -30.12
C ALA A 89 -31.23 -6.29 -28.93
N ASN A 90 -31.51 -4.98 -29.05
CA ASN A 90 -31.29 -4.00 -27.98
C ASN A 90 -32.10 -4.33 -26.71
N ALA A 91 -33.32 -4.84 -26.86
CA ALA A 91 -34.16 -5.26 -25.73
C ALA A 91 -33.59 -6.49 -25.03
N VAL A 92 -33.11 -7.49 -25.78
CA VAL A 92 -32.43 -8.66 -25.21
C VAL A 92 -31.16 -8.25 -24.47
N GLU A 93 -30.33 -7.38 -25.07
CA GLU A 93 -29.14 -6.82 -24.40
C GLU A 93 -29.48 -5.99 -23.15
N ALA A 94 -30.66 -5.38 -23.10
CA ALA A 94 -31.13 -4.64 -21.93
C ALA A 94 -31.69 -5.54 -20.82
N GLY A 95 -31.75 -6.87 -21.01
CA GLY A 95 -32.24 -7.82 -20.01
C GLY A 95 -33.65 -8.35 -20.26
N VAL A 96 -34.19 -8.25 -21.48
CA VAL A 96 -35.44 -8.92 -21.86
C VAL A 96 -35.18 -10.40 -22.16
N HIS A 97 -35.87 -11.28 -21.44
CA HIS A 97 -35.65 -12.72 -21.54
C HIS A 97 -36.61 -13.39 -22.51
N ALA A 98 -37.84 -12.86 -22.63
CA ALA A 98 -38.80 -13.26 -23.64
C ALA A 98 -39.40 -12.01 -24.29
N TYR A 99 -39.28 -11.94 -25.61
CA TYR A 99 -39.79 -10.85 -26.45
C TYR A 99 -40.92 -11.39 -27.32
N ALA A 100 -42.13 -10.87 -27.15
CA ALA A 100 -43.33 -11.33 -27.83
C ALA A 100 -44.01 -10.20 -28.60
N VAL A 101 -44.14 -10.40 -29.91
CA VAL A 101 -44.66 -9.40 -30.86
C VAL A 101 -46.14 -9.66 -31.14
N LEU A 102 -46.92 -8.60 -31.33
CA LEU A 102 -48.36 -8.62 -31.64
C LEU A 102 -49.18 -9.29 -30.52
N GLY A 103 -48.83 -8.98 -29.27
CA GLY A 103 -49.57 -9.42 -28.09
C GLY A 103 -49.41 -10.91 -27.77
N TYR A 104 -50.42 -11.47 -27.11
CA TYR A 104 -50.43 -12.86 -26.68
C TYR A 104 -51.86 -13.42 -26.74
N GLY A 105 -51.97 -14.74 -26.87
CA GLY A 105 -53.20 -15.44 -26.50
C GLY A 105 -53.10 -15.91 -25.05
N ALA A 106 -54.17 -15.82 -24.26
CA ALA A 106 -54.17 -16.21 -22.84
C ALA A 106 -53.49 -17.58 -22.54
N PRO A 107 -53.66 -18.64 -23.37
CA PRO A 107 -52.96 -19.92 -23.15
C PRO A 107 -51.43 -19.85 -23.27
N ARG A 108 -50.88 -18.82 -23.91
CA ARG A 108 -49.44 -18.63 -24.15
C ARG A 108 -48.72 -17.91 -23.01
N LEU A 109 -49.43 -17.27 -22.09
CA LEU A 109 -48.83 -16.51 -20.98
C LEU A 109 -47.91 -17.38 -20.13
N ARG A 110 -48.39 -18.56 -19.72
CA ARG A 110 -47.63 -19.47 -18.85
C ARG A 110 -46.38 -20.05 -19.54
N PRO A 111 -46.45 -20.56 -20.79
CA PRO A 111 -45.25 -20.95 -21.54
C PRO A 111 -44.23 -19.81 -21.73
N LEU A 112 -44.67 -18.58 -22.03
CA LEU A 112 -43.77 -17.44 -22.23
C LEU A 112 -43.08 -17.00 -20.94
N ALA A 113 -43.81 -16.97 -19.82
CA ALA A 113 -43.24 -16.72 -18.50
C ALA A 113 -42.19 -17.78 -18.14
N LEU A 114 -42.49 -19.06 -18.37
CA LEU A 114 -41.53 -20.14 -18.13
C LEU A 114 -40.28 -20.02 -19.00
N LEU A 115 -40.43 -19.62 -20.27
CA LEU A 115 -39.29 -19.35 -21.16
C LEU A 115 -38.43 -18.20 -20.64
N ALA A 116 -39.04 -17.09 -20.21
CA ALA A 116 -38.33 -15.95 -19.62
C ALA A 116 -37.56 -16.37 -18.37
N GLN A 117 -38.21 -17.10 -17.46
CA GLN A 117 -37.59 -17.62 -16.25
C GLN A 117 -36.44 -18.60 -16.53
N ALA A 118 -36.60 -19.48 -17.52
CA ALA A 118 -35.56 -20.43 -17.90
C ALA A 118 -34.33 -19.74 -18.51
N ARG A 119 -34.55 -18.72 -19.36
CA ARG A 119 -33.46 -17.92 -19.94
C ARG A 119 -32.73 -17.10 -18.88
N PHE A 120 -33.45 -16.45 -17.96
CA PHE A 120 -32.85 -15.76 -16.82
C PHE A 120 -31.99 -16.70 -15.96
N LYS A 121 -32.51 -17.88 -15.61
CA LYS A 121 -31.74 -18.88 -14.84
C LYS A 121 -30.46 -19.30 -15.54
N ARG A 122 -30.50 -19.49 -16.87
CA ARG A 122 -29.32 -19.83 -17.68
C ARG A 122 -28.30 -18.69 -17.68
N GLU A 123 -28.75 -17.47 -17.89
CA GLU A 123 -27.89 -16.28 -17.89
C GLU A 123 -27.22 -16.07 -16.53
N GLN A 124 -27.99 -16.14 -15.43
CA GLN A 124 -27.46 -16.04 -14.07
C GLN A 124 -26.44 -17.15 -13.77
N ALA A 125 -26.65 -18.38 -14.26
CA ALA A 125 -25.69 -19.46 -14.11
C ALA A 125 -24.36 -19.18 -14.85
N LEU A 126 -24.43 -18.60 -16.06
CA LEU A 126 -23.25 -18.21 -16.83
C LEU A 126 -22.49 -17.06 -16.16
N LEU A 127 -23.20 -16.02 -15.71
CA LEU A 127 -22.59 -14.89 -14.97
C LEU A 127 -21.91 -15.37 -13.70
N LYS A 128 -22.53 -16.31 -12.97
CA LYS A 128 -21.93 -16.93 -11.79
C LYS A 128 -20.65 -17.70 -12.14
N GLN A 129 -20.67 -18.52 -13.19
CA GLN A 129 -19.48 -19.25 -13.64
C GLN A 129 -18.34 -18.31 -14.04
N LEU A 130 -18.65 -17.21 -14.74
CA LEU A 130 -17.68 -16.20 -15.13
C LEU A 130 -17.06 -15.52 -13.90
N ASN A 131 -17.89 -15.15 -12.92
CA ASN A 131 -17.41 -14.54 -11.68
C ASN A 131 -16.56 -15.51 -10.85
N ASP A 132 -16.95 -16.79 -10.77
CA ASP A 132 -16.19 -17.82 -10.07
C ASP A 132 -14.80 -18.03 -10.70
N VAL A 133 -14.71 -18.04 -12.03
CA VAL A 133 -13.42 -18.15 -12.77
C VAL A 133 -12.57 -16.92 -12.54
N SER A 134 -13.15 -15.71 -12.66
CA SER A 134 -12.43 -14.46 -12.43
C SER A 134 -11.87 -14.38 -11.01
N THR A 135 -12.66 -14.77 -10.01
CA THR A 135 -12.23 -14.78 -8.60
C THR A 135 -11.05 -15.73 -8.39
N ARG A 136 -11.12 -16.95 -8.93
CA ARG A 136 -10.01 -17.94 -8.84
C ARG A 136 -8.73 -17.44 -9.50
N PHE A 137 -8.85 -16.70 -10.60
CA PHE A 137 -7.70 -16.13 -11.30
C PHE A 137 -7.01 -15.02 -10.49
N GLU A 138 -7.78 -14.10 -9.92
CA GLU A 138 -7.24 -13.05 -9.05
C GLU A 138 -6.63 -13.64 -7.77
N GLU A 139 -7.29 -14.62 -7.14
CA GLU A 139 -6.72 -15.33 -5.99
C GLU A 139 -5.36 -15.96 -6.33
N ARG A 140 -5.22 -16.59 -7.51
CA ARG A 140 -3.94 -17.18 -7.95
C ARG A 140 -2.83 -16.14 -8.08
N LYS A 141 -3.11 -14.97 -8.67
CA LYS A 141 -2.11 -13.88 -8.79
C LYS A 141 -1.61 -13.41 -7.43
N VAL A 142 -2.53 -13.23 -6.49
CA VAL A 142 -2.18 -12.80 -5.12
C VAL A 142 -1.33 -13.86 -4.43
N VAL A 143 -1.71 -15.14 -4.55
CA VAL A 143 -0.94 -16.25 -3.97
C VAL A 143 0.47 -16.31 -4.56
N ASP A 144 0.61 -16.27 -5.88
CA ASP A 144 1.93 -16.32 -6.54
C ASP A 144 2.81 -15.12 -6.15
N ARG A 145 2.23 -13.92 -6.00
CA ARG A 145 2.96 -12.74 -5.51
C ARG A 145 3.40 -12.90 -4.05
N ALA A 146 2.53 -13.42 -3.18
CA ALA A 146 2.87 -13.66 -1.78
C ALA A 146 3.97 -14.72 -1.64
N LYS A 147 3.91 -15.81 -2.42
CA LYS A 147 4.99 -16.80 -2.50
C LYS A 147 6.31 -16.14 -2.88
N GLY A 148 6.34 -15.33 -3.94
CA GLY A 148 7.57 -14.64 -4.37
C GLY A 148 8.15 -13.66 -3.34
N ILE A 149 7.34 -13.11 -2.45
CA ILE A 149 7.81 -12.32 -1.29
C ILE A 149 8.45 -13.25 -0.26
N LEU A 150 7.76 -14.32 0.14
CA LEU A 150 8.25 -15.29 1.13
C LEU A 150 9.54 -15.98 0.69
N MET A 151 9.63 -16.36 -0.59
CA MET A 151 10.82 -16.96 -1.19
C MET A 151 12.04 -16.05 -1.05
N ARG A 152 11.89 -14.75 -1.35
CA ARG A 152 13.00 -13.78 -1.22
C ARG A 152 13.34 -13.48 0.24
N ALA A 153 12.33 -13.32 1.07
CA ALA A 153 12.51 -12.93 2.47
C ALA A 153 13.14 -14.05 3.32
N ARG A 154 12.80 -15.31 3.05
CA ARG A 154 13.26 -16.47 3.83
C ARG A 154 14.14 -17.45 3.06
N GLN A 155 14.51 -17.13 1.82
CA GLN A 155 15.33 -17.99 0.96
C GLN A 155 14.77 -19.42 0.83
N MET A 156 13.45 -19.52 0.68
CA MET A 156 12.73 -20.80 0.56
C MET A 156 12.27 -21.08 -0.87
N SER A 157 11.99 -22.35 -1.15
CA SER A 157 11.42 -22.81 -2.41
C SER A 157 9.94 -22.40 -2.58
N ASP A 158 9.43 -22.50 -3.82
CA ASP A 158 8.01 -22.24 -4.12
C ASP A 158 7.07 -23.17 -3.33
N ASP A 159 7.44 -24.45 -3.22
CA ASP A 159 6.66 -25.46 -2.50
C ASP A 159 6.57 -25.15 -1.00
N GLU A 160 7.69 -24.80 -0.37
CA GLU A 160 7.74 -24.39 1.03
C GLU A 160 6.90 -23.13 1.29
N ALA A 161 6.98 -22.15 0.39
CA ALA A 161 6.20 -20.92 0.48
C ALA A 161 4.68 -21.19 0.37
N PHE A 162 4.28 -22.07 -0.54
CA PHE A 162 2.88 -22.47 -0.68
C PHE A 162 2.37 -23.21 0.56
N GLN A 163 3.16 -24.16 1.09
CA GLN A 163 2.79 -24.89 2.30
C GLN A 163 2.66 -23.96 3.51
N LEU A 164 3.55 -22.97 3.64
CA LEU A 164 3.48 -21.97 4.70
C LEU A 164 2.18 -21.15 4.63
N LEU A 165 1.83 -20.62 3.45
CA LEU A 165 0.58 -19.87 3.26
C LEU A 165 -0.65 -20.73 3.54
N ARG A 166 -0.62 -21.99 3.13
CA ARG A 166 -1.70 -22.96 3.38
C ARG A 166 -1.87 -23.26 4.87
N THR A 167 -0.79 -23.54 5.57
CA THR A 167 -0.79 -23.78 7.02
C THR A 167 -1.31 -22.57 7.78
N ALA A 168 -0.86 -21.35 7.42
CA ALA A 168 -1.38 -20.11 8.00
C ALA A 168 -2.88 -19.88 7.73
N SER A 169 -3.35 -20.19 6.52
CA SER A 169 -4.78 -20.16 6.16
C SER A 169 -5.62 -21.11 7.01
N MET A 170 -5.11 -22.32 7.28
CA MET A 170 -5.77 -23.30 8.14
C MET A 170 -5.82 -22.84 9.60
N HIS A 171 -4.70 -22.35 10.17
CA HIS A 171 -4.67 -21.89 11.55
C HIS A 171 -5.52 -20.65 11.81
N THR A 172 -5.61 -19.74 10.83
CA THR A 172 -6.39 -18.49 10.96
C THR A 172 -7.84 -18.62 10.49
N ASN A 173 -8.23 -19.77 9.95
CA ASN A 173 -9.54 -20.03 9.35
C ASN A 173 -9.95 -18.97 8.30
N ARG A 174 -8.98 -18.52 7.48
CA ARG A 174 -9.17 -17.50 6.43
C ARG A 174 -8.84 -18.08 5.06
N ARG A 175 -9.39 -17.51 4.00
CA ARG A 175 -9.10 -17.95 2.63
C ARG A 175 -7.63 -17.74 2.29
N LEU A 176 -7.05 -18.62 1.47
CA LEU A 176 -5.66 -18.53 1.05
C LEU A 176 -5.33 -17.18 0.38
N GLY A 177 -6.26 -16.66 -0.43
CA GLY A 177 -6.14 -15.33 -1.03
C GLY A 177 -6.01 -14.21 0.01
N GLN A 178 -6.84 -14.23 1.07
CA GLN A 178 -6.82 -13.22 2.14
C GLN A 178 -5.53 -13.28 2.97
N VAL A 179 -5.02 -14.49 3.25
CA VAL A 179 -3.73 -14.64 3.94
C VAL A 179 -2.59 -14.11 3.06
N SER A 180 -2.65 -14.39 1.76
CA SER A 180 -1.67 -13.92 0.79
C SER A 180 -1.69 -12.38 0.66
N GLU A 181 -2.87 -11.76 0.63
CA GLU A 181 -3.04 -10.30 0.69
C GLU A 181 -2.43 -9.71 1.96
N GLN A 182 -2.65 -10.35 3.11
CA GLN A 182 -2.06 -9.91 4.37
C GLN A 182 -0.53 -9.97 4.34
N VAL A 183 0.06 -11.03 3.79
CA VAL A 183 1.52 -11.14 3.62
C VAL A 183 2.05 -10.03 2.72
N ILE A 184 1.39 -9.76 1.59
CA ILE A 184 1.78 -8.66 0.68
C ILE A 184 1.70 -7.31 1.40
N GLN A 185 0.62 -7.10 2.16
CA GLN A 185 0.41 -5.87 2.91
C GLN A 185 1.48 -5.67 3.98
N SER A 186 1.75 -6.69 4.80
CA SER A 186 2.79 -6.63 5.83
C SER A 186 4.18 -6.39 5.24
N ALA A 187 4.50 -7.01 4.11
CA ALA A 187 5.77 -6.77 3.42
C ALA A 187 5.89 -5.33 2.90
N ARG A 188 4.81 -4.77 2.33
CA ARG A 188 4.76 -3.38 1.90
C ARG A 188 4.96 -2.43 3.08
N ASP A 189 4.30 -2.69 4.20
CA ASP A 189 4.38 -1.84 5.39
C ASP A 189 5.77 -1.86 6.00
N ALA A 190 6.43 -3.04 6.05
CA ALA A 190 7.81 -3.18 6.45
C ALA A 190 8.77 -2.42 5.52
N GLU A 191 8.56 -2.48 4.20
CA GLU A 191 9.39 -1.73 3.25
C GLU A 191 9.19 -0.21 3.42
N CYS A 192 7.94 0.26 3.56
CA CYS A 192 7.65 1.67 3.86
C CYS A 192 8.36 2.15 5.13
N LEU A 193 8.31 1.35 6.20
CA LEU A 193 8.99 1.65 7.45
C LEU A 193 10.51 1.76 7.27
N ASN A 194 11.12 0.81 6.56
CA ASN A 194 12.56 0.82 6.29
C ASN A 194 12.97 2.06 5.47
N ARG A 195 12.21 2.39 4.42
CA ARG A 195 12.46 3.56 3.55
C ARG A 195 12.35 4.87 4.34
N ALA A 196 11.33 5.00 5.18
CA ALA A 196 11.17 6.15 6.06
C ALA A 196 12.31 6.23 7.10
N GLY A 197 12.72 5.10 7.68
CA GLY A 197 13.88 5.01 8.58
C GLY A 197 15.19 5.43 7.91
N GLN A 198 15.41 5.03 6.66
CA GLN A 198 16.58 5.44 5.87
C GLN A 198 16.65 6.95 5.66
N LEU A 199 15.52 7.66 5.54
CA LEU A 199 15.52 9.12 5.43
C LEU A 199 16.17 9.80 6.64
N ARG A 200 15.98 9.25 7.85
CA ARG A 200 16.65 9.76 9.08
C ARG A 200 18.17 9.68 8.93
N MET A 201 18.69 8.52 8.54
CA MET A 201 20.13 8.30 8.36
C MET A 201 20.69 9.15 7.21
N LEU A 202 20.03 9.12 6.05
CA LEU A 202 20.47 9.85 4.86
C LEU A 202 20.53 11.36 5.11
N SER A 203 19.60 11.92 5.89
CA SER A 203 19.64 13.34 6.28
C SER A 203 20.97 13.73 6.92
N GLN A 204 21.50 12.88 7.83
CA GLN A 204 22.75 13.12 8.54
C GLN A 204 23.97 12.82 7.67
N ARG A 205 23.91 11.74 6.87
CA ARG A 205 24.97 11.35 5.92
C ARG A 205 25.23 12.44 4.86
N LEU A 206 24.19 13.15 4.42
CA LEU A 206 24.30 14.28 3.49
C LEU A 206 25.17 15.40 4.07
N VAL A 207 24.91 15.82 5.33
CA VAL A 207 25.72 16.84 6.02
C VAL A 207 27.15 16.37 6.21
N LYS A 208 27.33 15.09 6.61
CA LYS A 208 28.65 14.48 6.81
C LYS A 208 29.51 14.58 5.55
N HIS A 209 28.99 14.16 4.40
CA HIS A 209 29.75 14.26 3.14
C HIS A 209 29.97 15.70 2.69
N ARG A 210 29.04 16.61 3.00
CA ARG A 210 29.24 18.04 2.74
C ARG A 210 30.38 18.63 3.56
N LEU A 211 30.50 18.26 4.83
CA LEU A 211 31.62 18.63 5.69
C LEU A 211 32.93 18.04 5.18
N LEU A 212 32.95 16.76 4.81
CA LEU A 212 34.15 16.09 4.30
C LEU A 212 34.66 16.66 2.96
N GLN A 213 33.78 17.23 2.13
CA GLN A 213 34.19 17.98 0.93
C GLN A 213 35.08 19.19 1.24
N LEU A 214 34.96 19.78 2.45
CA LEU A 214 35.79 20.90 2.90
C LEU A 214 37.19 20.46 3.36
N ALA A 215 37.42 19.15 3.54
CA ALA A 215 38.64 18.61 4.11
C ALA A 215 39.60 18.05 3.05
N ALA A 216 39.24 16.93 2.43
CA ALA A 216 40.06 16.15 1.51
C ALA A 216 39.18 15.23 0.64
N GLN A 217 39.70 14.76 -0.49
CA GLN A 217 38.97 13.88 -1.44
C GLN A 217 37.58 14.43 -1.85
N PRO A 218 37.47 15.69 -2.31
CA PRO A 218 36.18 16.34 -2.56
C PRO A 218 35.34 15.61 -3.63
N GLU A 219 35.98 15.00 -4.62
CA GLU A 219 35.31 14.22 -5.67
C GLU A 219 34.65 12.95 -5.12
N ARG A 220 35.35 12.18 -4.28
CA ARG A 220 34.78 10.97 -3.65
C ARG A 220 33.55 11.32 -2.82
N HIS A 221 33.65 12.37 -2.00
CA HIS A 221 32.53 12.79 -1.16
C HIS A 221 31.40 13.44 -1.97
N ARG A 222 31.68 14.07 -3.12
CA ARG A 222 30.65 14.52 -4.07
C ARG A 222 29.86 13.35 -4.66
N GLN A 223 30.54 12.28 -5.06
CA GLN A 223 29.88 11.07 -5.56
C GLN A 223 29.00 10.41 -4.49
N LEU A 224 29.49 10.28 -3.25
CA LEU A 224 28.73 9.70 -2.13
C LEU A 224 27.53 10.58 -1.72
N LEU A 225 27.67 11.90 -1.79
CA LEU A 225 26.58 12.85 -1.57
C LEU A 225 25.50 12.71 -2.64
N GLU A 226 25.89 12.69 -3.93
CA GLU A 226 24.96 12.50 -5.04
C GLU A 226 24.21 11.15 -4.94
N ALA A 227 24.93 10.06 -4.64
CA ALA A 227 24.32 8.75 -4.41
C ALA A 227 23.32 8.78 -3.24
N SER A 228 23.63 9.52 -2.18
CA SER A 228 22.71 9.71 -1.03
C SER A 228 21.48 10.52 -1.43
N MET A 229 21.63 11.56 -2.26
CA MET A 229 20.51 12.34 -2.78
C MET A 229 19.57 11.50 -3.65
N GLN A 230 20.13 10.67 -4.52
CA GLN A 230 19.36 9.75 -5.36
C GLN A 230 18.58 8.73 -4.51
N ARG A 231 19.19 8.20 -3.44
CA ARG A 231 18.51 7.33 -2.48
C ARG A 231 17.37 8.04 -1.75
N VAL A 232 17.53 9.29 -1.33
CA VAL A 232 16.44 10.07 -0.72
C VAL A 232 15.29 10.26 -1.71
N ALA A 233 15.58 10.67 -2.94
CA ALA A 233 14.56 10.86 -3.97
C ALA A 233 13.78 9.56 -4.26
N ALA A 234 14.49 8.45 -4.44
CA ALA A 234 13.87 7.14 -4.67
C ALA A 234 13.01 6.68 -3.47
N ASN A 235 13.47 6.93 -2.24
CA ASN A 235 12.70 6.59 -1.04
C ASN A 235 11.42 7.42 -0.95
N LEU A 236 11.47 8.73 -1.26
CA LEU A 236 10.28 9.58 -1.26
C LEU A 236 9.27 9.15 -2.35
N GLU A 237 9.75 8.86 -3.56
CA GLU A 237 8.90 8.37 -4.64
C GLU A 237 8.23 7.04 -4.28
N PHE A 238 8.97 6.12 -3.65
CA PHE A 238 8.41 4.85 -3.19
C PHE A 238 7.33 5.08 -2.13
N LEU A 239 7.60 5.92 -1.12
CA LEU A 239 6.65 6.21 -0.06
C LEU A 239 5.38 6.87 -0.60
N ASP A 240 5.50 7.74 -1.60
CA ASP A 240 4.36 8.38 -2.26
C ASP A 240 3.43 7.41 -2.98
N LYS A 241 3.99 6.37 -3.58
CA LYS A 241 3.22 5.35 -4.30
C LYS A 241 2.53 4.36 -3.35
N ASN A 242 3.09 4.14 -2.17
CA ASN A 242 2.70 3.02 -1.31
C ASN A 242 1.97 3.43 -0.02
N LEU A 243 2.10 4.67 0.44
CA LEU A 243 1.39 5.18 1.61
C LEU A 243 0.07 5.86 1.24
N SER A 244 -0.95 5.68 2.08
CA SER A 244 -2.26 6.29 1.86
C SER A 244 -2.25 7.79 2.15
N GLN A 245 -2.77 8.58 1.21
CA GLN A 245 -2.86 10.04 1.35
C GLN A 245 -3.64 10.49 2.60
N PRO A 246 -4.80 9.88 2.95
CA PRO A 246 -5.56 10.32 4.12
C PRO A 246 -4.81 10.17 5.45
N ASN A 247 -3.90 9.21 5.57
CA ASN A 247 -3.21 8.92 6.84
C ASN A 247 -1.83 9.56 6.92
N PHE A 248 -1.11 9.65 5.79
CA PHE A 248 0.30 10.06 5.76
C PHE A 248 0.59 11.29 4.90
N GLY A 249 -0.41 11.84 4.20
CA GLY A 249 -0.25 12.92 3.23
C GLY A 249 0.44 14.16 3.81
N ASP A 250 0.02 14.60 5.00
CA ASP A 250 0.59 15.77 5.67
C ASP A 250 2.05 15.55 6.11
N LEU A 251 2.37 14.35 6.61
CA LEU A 251 3.73 13.99 7.03
C LEU A 251 4.66 13.95 5.83
N LEU A 252 4.23 13.31 4.74
CA LEU A 252 4.99 13.25 3.49
C LEU A 252 5.17 14.63 2.85
N ALA A 253 4.15 15.49 2.90
CA ALA A 253 4.23 16.86 2.40
C ALA A 253 5.28 17.68 3.17
N ARG A 254 5.39 17.52 4.49
CA ARG A 254 6.43 18.16 5.31
C ARG A 254 7.83 17.66 4.94
N VAL A 255 8.02 16.35 4.88
CA VAL A 255 9.29 15.73 4.45
C VAL A 255 9.71 16.25 3.08
N ARG A 256 8.79 16.29 2.10
CA ARG A 256 9.05 16.84 0.77
C ARG A 256 9.40 18.32 0.78
N LYS A 257 8.69 19.13 1.56
CA LYS A 257 8.96 20.56 1.68
C LYS A 257 10.37 20.80 2.21
N THR A 258 10.77 20.07 3.26
CA THR A 258 12.12 20.13 3.81
C THR A 258 13.16 19.64 2.81
N TRP A 259 12.91 18.53 2.11
CA TRP A 259 13.79 18.02 1.06
C TRP A 259 13.98 19.01 -0.10
N ALA A 260 12.90 19.64 -0.58
CA ALA A 260 12.94 20.63 -1.65
C ALA A 260 13.77 21.87 -1.28
N ALA A 261 13.76 22.27 0.00
CA ALA A 261 14.61 23.35 0.51
C ALA A 261 16.09 22.93 0.62
N LEU A 262 16.36 21.65 0.85
CA LEU A 262 17.70 21.12 1.08
C LEU A 262 18.48 20.85 -0.23
N VAL A 263 17.78 20.45 -1.30
CA VAL A 263 18.38 20.15 -2.62
C VAL A 263 19.24 21.31 -3.21
N PRO A 264 18.79 22.57 -3.22
CA PRO A 264 19.60 23.69 -3.72
C PRO A 264 20.89 23.91 -2.92
N LEU A 265 20.86 23.69 -1.61
CA LEU A 265 22.05 23.83 -0.74
C LEU A 265 23.07 22.73 -1.00
N LEU A 266 22.60 21.51 -1.27
CA LEU A 266 23.46 20.37 -1.60
C LEU A 266 24.12 20.48 -2.97
N ARG A 267 23.40 21.02 -3.96
CA ARG A 267 23.91 21.18 -5.34
C ARG A 267 24.83 22.38 -5.51
N GLY A 268 24.78 23.36 -4.62
CA GLY A 268 25.67 24.51 -4.64
C GLY A 268 27.12 24.16 -4.26
N ASP A 269 27.99 25.15 -4.29
CA ASP A 269 29.40 24.99 -3.90
C ASP A 269 29.58 24.84 -2.39
N ALA A 270 30.59 24.03 -2.02
CA ALA A 270 30.91 23.72 -0.63
C ALA A 270 31.54 24.92 0.07
N HIS A 271 30.69 25.80 0.61
CA HIS A 271 31.09 26.93 1.43
C HIS A 271 30.68 26.73 2.90
N GLY A 272 31.63 26.95 3.82
CA GLY A 272 31.45 26.73 5.26
C GLY A 272 30.27 27.50 5.87
N GLU A 273 29.96 28.70 5.39
CA GLU A 273 28.85 29.54 5.90
C GLU A 273 27.47 28.93 5.66
N ARG A 274 27.29 28.17 4.56
CA ARG A 274 26.01 27.53 4.20
C ARG A 274 25.81 26.18 4.87
N VAL A 275 26.84 25.64 5.53
CA VAL A 275 26.77 24.32 6.18
C VAL A 275 25.84 24.35 7.40
N ALA A 276 25.77 25.47 8.13
CA ALA A 276 24.86 25.61 9.27
C ALA A 276 23.38 25.58 8.85
N GLU A 277 23.03 26.26 7.75
CA GLU A 277 21.67 26.23 7.19
C GLU A 277 21.31 24.81 6.70
N LEU A 278 22.26 24.15 6.01
CA LEU A 278 22.09 22.78 5.54
C LEU A 278 21.90 21.79 6.69
N ASP A 279 22.66 21.95 7.78
CA ASP A 279 22.54 21.11 8.98
C ASP A 279 21.18 21.28 9.67
N ALA A 280 20.71 22.53 9.80
CA ALA A 280 19.39 22.81 10.37
C ALA A 280 18.24 22.19 9.56
N LEU A 281 18.33 22.23 8.21
CA LEU A 281 17.35 21.58 7.34
C LEU A 281 17.47 20.05 7.38
N ALA A 282 18.68 19.51 7.49
CA ALA A 282 18.89 18.07 7.64
C ALA A 282 18.31 17.54 8.96
N ASP A 283 18.49 18.26 10.06
CA ASP A 283 17.90 17.91 11.35
C ASP A 283 16.37 18.02 11.32
N ARG A 284 15.81 19.01 10.62
CA ARG A 284 14.37 19.06 10.36
C ARG A 284 13.90 17.85 9.55
N LEU A 285 14.63 17.46 8.51
CA LEU A 285 14.30 16.28 7.70
C LEU A 285 14.33 14.99 8.55
N GLN A 286 15.32 14.88 9.44
CA GLN A 286 15.41 13.78 10.40
C GLN A 286 14.18 13.73 11.32
N GLN A 287 13.76 14.88 11.86
CA GLN A 287 12.59 14.98 12.74
C GLN A 287 11.28 14.65 12.02
N ASP A 288 11.11 15.15 10.79
CA ASP A 288 9.93 14.84 9.98
C ASP A 288 9.88 13.35 9.62
N ALA A 289 11.02 12.75 9.27
CA ALA A 289 11.13 11.30 9.04
C ALA A 289 10.91 10.47 10.32
N ASP A 290 11.33 10.97 11.49
CA ASP A 290 11.09 10.34 12.78
C ASP A 290 9.60 10.27 13.15
N ARG A 291 8.87 11.34 12.88
CA ARG A 291 7.41 11.36 13.02
C ARG A 291 6.74 10.38 12.07
N LEU A 292 7.16 10.36 10.80
CA LEU A 292 6.62 9.42 9.81
C LEU A 292 6.80 7.97 10.24
N VAL A 293 8.01 7.59 10.66
CA VAL A 293 8.30 6.24 11.15
C VAL A 293 7.49 5.92 12.41
N THR A 294 7.39 6.84 13.37
CA THR A 294 6.61 6.63 14.59
C THR A 294 5.13 6.40 14.29
N THR A 295 4.55 7.16 13.35
CA THR A 295 3.16 6.95 12.92
C THR A 295 2.99 5.63 12.18
N LEU A 296 3.95 5.24 11.34
CA LEU A 296 3.93 3.93 10.67
C LEU A 296 3.96 2.79 11.70
N GLU A 297 4.80 2.89 12.73
CA GLU A 297 4.89 1.92 13.82
C GLU A 297 3.58 1.79 14.61
N GLN A 298 2.93 2.91 14.90
CA GLN A 298 1.64 2.93 15.62
C GLN A 298 0.49 2.34 14.79
N SER A 299 0.56 2.46 13.46
CA SER A 299 -0.45 1.91 12.55
C SER A 299 -0.28 0.43 12.24
N GLY A 300 0.91 -0.14 12.52
CA GLY A 300 1.28 -1.52 12.23
C GLY A 300 1.16 -2.46 13.44
N ALA A 301 1.10 -3.77 13.18
CA ALA A 301 1.03 -4.79 14.22
C ALA A 301 2.42 -5.14 14.80
N VAL A 302 2.60 -4.91 16.11
CA VAL A 302 3.39 -5.67 17.11
C VAL A 302 4.90 -5.38 17.29
N ALA A 303 5.33 -5.57 18.55
CA ALA A 303 6.65 -5.39 19.20
C ALA A 303 7.91 -5.84 18.42
N THR A 304 7.77 -6.68 17.41
CA THR A 304 8.82 -7.09 16.46
C THR A 304 9.48 -5.88 15.77
N LEU A 305 8.74 -4.78 15.64
CA LEU A 305 9.23 -3.51 15.11
C LEU A 305 10.26 -2.82 16.01
N HIS A 306 10.28 -3.10 17.33
CA HIS A 306 11.14 -2.35 18.25
C HIS A 306 12.63 -2.68 18.07
N VAL A 307 13.00 -3.96 17.91
CA VAL A 307 14.41 -4.36 17.68
C VAL A 307 14.92 -3.80 16.35
N LEU A 308 14.11 -3.91 15.29
CA LEU A 308 14.44 -3.38 13.96
C LEU A 308 14.55 -1.85 13.98
N ASN A 309 13.67 -1.17 14.72
CA ASN A 309 13.73 0.28 14.90
C ASN A 309 14.96 0.68 15.71
N THR A 310 15.33 -0.04 16.77
CA THR A 310 16.54 0.24 17.55
C THR A 310 17.78 0.09 16.67
N ALA A 311 17.93 -1.01 15.91
CA ALA A 311 19.00 -1.18 14.94
C ALA A 311 18.98 -0.09 13.84
N GLY A 312 17.79 0.29 13.38
CA GLY A 312 17.57 1.42 12.46
C GLY A 312 18.02 2.77 13.03
N ARG A 313 17.74 3.05 14.31
CA ARG A 313 18.16 4.25 15.02
C ARG A 313 19.67 4.30 15.19
N GLN A 314 20.35 3.17 15.39
CA GLN A 314 21.81 3.13 15.46
C GLN A 314 22.48 3.65 14.18
N ARG A 315 21.89 3.39 13.00
CA ARG A 315 22.35 3.97 11.73
C ARG A 315 22.29 5.49 11.74
N MET A 316 21.18 6.08 12.22
CA MET A 316 21.07 7.54 12.31
C MET A 316 22.02 8.11 13.37
N LEU A 317 22.08 7.53 14.56
CA LEU A 317 22.89 8.02 15.67
C LEU A 317 24.38 8.00 15.37
N SER A 318 24.88 6.95 14.71
CA SER A 318 26.27 6.89 14.25
C SER A 318 26.61 8.00 13.25
N GLN A 319 25.75 8.24 12.26
CA GLN A 319 25.95 9.33 11.30
C GLN A 319 25.87 10.71 11.96
N ARG A 320 24.93 10.89 12.90
CA ARG A 320 24.76 12.14 13.65
C ARG A 320 25.95 12.42 14.56
N TYR A 321 26.47 11.43 15.26
CA TYR A 321 27.69 11.56 16.06
C TYR A 321 28.88 11.93 15.18
N ALA A 322 29.11 11.20 14.07
CA ALA A 322 30.19 11.51 13.13
C ALA A 322 30.09 12.93 12.58
N LYS A 323 28.87 13.39 12.23
CA LYS A 323 28.60 14.76 11.78
C LYS A 323 29.05 15.79 12.82
N HIS A 324 28.70 15.62 14.10
CA HIS A 324 29.09 16.55 15.16
C HIS A 324 30.61 16.55 15.39
N VAL A 325 31.26 15.38 15.39
CA VAL A 325 32.72 15.30 15.48
C VAL A 325 33.40 16.00 14.30
N LEU A 326 32.84 15.91 13.08
CA LEU A 326 33.35 16.63 11.91
C LEU A 326 33.23 18.16 12.04
N PHE A 327 32.14 18.67 12.62
CA PHE A 327 32.01 20.10 12.90
C PHE A 327 33.14 20.60 13.81
N GLU A 328 33.43 19.86 14.87
CA GLU A 328 34.54 20.17 15.79
C GLU A 328 35.89 20.05 15.11
N LEU A 329 36.15 18.92 14.45
CA LEU A 329 37.41 18.66 13.78
C LEU A 329 37.64 19.66 12.65
N LEU A 330 36.62 20.17 11.95
CA LEU A 330 36.77 21.13 10.86
C LEU A 330 36.75 22.60 11.33
N GLY A 331 36.31 22.86 12.56
CA GLY A 331 36.13 24.23 13.06
C GLY A 331 35.09 25.01 12.25
N VAL A 332 34.09 24.30 11.70
CA VAL A 332 33.03 24.88 10.88
C VAL A 332 31.88 25.30 11.79
N GLY A 333 31.53 26.58 11.77
CA GLY A 333 30.54 27.16 12.68
C GLY A 333 31.07 27.34 14.10
N GLN A 334 30.46 28.25 14.87
CA GLN A 334 30.86 28.46 16.26
C GLN A 334 30.49 27.24 17.10
N PRO A 335 31.34 26.81 18.05
CA PRO A 335 30.98 25.78 19.03
C PRO A 335 29.84 26.31 19.89
N THR A 336 28.70 25.64 19.85
CA THR A 336 27.54 25.96 20.68
C THR A 336 27.33 24.87 21.73
N PRO A 337 26.92 25.23 22.95
CA PRO A 337 26.57 24.24 23.99
C PRO A 337 25.52 23.23 23.49
N GLU A 338 24.62 23.69 22.62
CA GLU A 338 23.59 22.86 21.99
C GLU A 338 24.18 21.76 21.10
N ARG A 339 25.24 22.04 20.33
CA ARG A 339 25.87 21.05 19.45
C ARG A 339 26.66 20.02 20.26
N GLU A 340 27.38 20.47 21.28
CA GLU A 340 28.10 19.60 22.21
C GLU A 340 27.13 18.67 22.93
N GLN A 341 26.01 19.21 23.46
CA GLN A 341 24.97 18.40 24.08
C GLN A 341 24.35 17.41 23.10
N ALA A 342 24.02 17.84 21.87
CA ALA A 342 23.48 16.94 20.85
C ALA A 342 24.43 15.78 20.48
N MET A 343 25.75 16.02 20.51
CA MET A 343 26.76 14.98 20.31
C MET A 343 26.79 13.99 21.48
N LEU A 344 26.75 14.50 22.72
CA LEU A 344 26.70 13.67 23.93
C LEU A 344 25.42 12.84 23.99
N ASP A 345 24.27 13.42 23.66
CA ASP A 345 22.98 12.73 23.59
C ASP A 345 23.00 11.62 22.53
N ALA A 346 23.57 11.90 21.35
CA ALA A 346 23.70 10.91 20.29
C ALA A 346 24.60 9.74 20.72
N ARG A 347 25.69 10.03 21.42
CA ARG A 347 26.59 9.02 21.99
C ARG A 347 25.87 8.15 23.02
N ALA A 348 25.23 8.76 24.02
CA ALA A 348 24.53 8.05 25.08
C ALA A 348 23.42 7.16 24.51
N ALA A 349 22.59 7.70 23.61
CA ALA A 349 21.52 6.94 22.96
C ALA A 349 22.04 5.78 22.09
N PHE A 350 23.21 5.94 21.46
CA PHE A 350 23.84 4.87 20.69
C PHE A 350 24.33 3.75 21.62
N GLU A 351 25.07 4.10 22.67
CA GLU A 351 25.61 3.14 23.65
C GLU A 351 24.48 2.37 24.36
N ASP A 352 23.39 3.05 24.72
CA ASP A 352 22.21 2.42 25.30
C ASP A 352 21.53 1.45 24.33
N GLY A 353 21.38 1.84 23.06
CA GLY A 353 20.82 0.97 22.03
C GLY A 353 21.70 -0.24 21.73
N LEU A 354 23.03 -0.07 21.68
CA LEU A 354 23.97 -1.18 21.51
C LEU A 354 23.92 -2.14 22.71
N ARG A 355 23.82 -1.62 23.94
CA ARG A 355 23.66 -2.43 25.16
C ARG A 355 22.35 -3.22 25.13
N TYR A 356 21.26 -2.59 24.71
CA TYR A 356 19.97 -3.25 24.51
C TYR A 356 20.07 -4.39 23.51
N LEU A 357 20.63 -4.15 22.31
CA LEU A 357 20.76 -5.16 21.26
C LEU A 357 21.61 -6.36 21.70
N ASN A 358 22.71 -6.12 22.42
CA ASN A 358 23.53 -7.18 23.00
C ASN A 358 22.81 -7.98 24.11
N GLY A 359 21.84 -7.37 24.78
CA GLY A 359 21.05 -8.01 25.84
C GLY A 359 19.92 -8.91 25.36
N ILE A 360 19.64 -8.98 24.05
CA ILE A 360 18.53 -9.76 23.51
C ILE A 360 18.86 -11.27 23.60
N PRO A 361 18.08 -12.06 24.38
CA PRO A 361 18.26 -13.50 24.44
C PRO A 361 17.87 -14.11 23.08
N LEU A 362 18.71 -15.03 22.56
CA LEU A 362 18.53 -15.71 21.25
C LEU A 362 19.05 -14.97 20.01
N SER A 363 20.10 -14.15 20.14
CA SER A 363 20.84 -13.63 18.99
C SER A 363 21.59 -14.74 18.24
N SER A 364 21.56 -14.76 16.90
CA SER A 364 22.34 -15.72 16.09
C SER A 364 23.85 -15.43 16.20
N ALA A 365 24.70 -16.38 15.76
CA ALA A 365 26.16 -16.14 15.73
C ALA A 365 26.51 -14.93 14.86
N ALA A 366 25.91 -14.82 13.67
CA ALA A 366 26.10 -13.70 12.76
C ALA A 366 25.71 -12.34 13.39
N ILE A 367 24.59 -12.30 14.15
CA ILE A 367 24.17 -11.08 14.85
C ILE A 367 25.19 -10.68 15.93
N ARG A 368 25.71 -11.65 16.69
CA ARG A 368 26.75 -11.37 17.71
C ARG A 368 28.04 -10.85 17.08
N ASP A 369 28.48 -11.46 15.99
CA ASP A 369 29.68 -11.04 15.27
C ASP A 369 29.52 -9.61 14.72
N GLY A 370 28.36 -9.32 14.12
CA GLY A 370 28.04 -7.96 13.65
C GLY A 370 27.96 -6.93 14.77
N LEU A 371 27.40 -7.27 15.95
CA LEU A 371 27.38 -6.37 17.10
C LEU A 371 28.79 -6.12 17.67
N ALA A 372 29.68 -7.13 17.65
CA ALA A 372 31.06 -6.97 18.06
C ALA A 372 31.84 -6.08 17.09
N GLU A 373 31.64 -6.25 15.78
CA GLU A 373 32.20 -5.37 14.76
C GLU A 373 31.70 -3.92 14.92
N ALA A 374 30.39 -3.76 15.17
CA ALA A 374 29.80 -2.45 15.44
C ALA A 374 30.43 -1.77 16.66
N ALA A 375 30.66 -2.51 17.74
CA ALA A 375 31.32 -1.99 18.94
C ALA A 375 32.75 -1.52 18.63
N HIS A 376 33.52 -2.30 17.86
CA HIS A 376 34.88 -1.92 17.47
C HIS A 376 34.91 -0.66 16.58
N ALA A 377 34.05 -0.59 15.57
CA ALA A 377 33.94 0.60 14.73
C ALA A 377 33.49 1.84 15.53
N TRP A 378 32.60 1.66 16.51
CA TRP A 378 32.18 2.74 17.41
C TRP A 378 33.33 3.24 18.31
N GLU A 379 34.17 2.35 18.85
CA GLU A 379 35.37 2.73 19.61
C GLU A 379 36.34 3.57 18.76
N GLN A 380 36.56 3.17 17.50
CA GLN A 380 37.39 3.94 16.56
C GLN A 380 36.85 5.35 16.33
N MET A 381 35.52 5.50 16.20
CA MET A 381 34.88 6.81 16.03
C MET A 381 35.06 7.70 17.27
N GLN A 382 34.91 7.15 18.47
CA GLN A 382 35.12 7.89 19.73
C GLN A 382 36.59 8.29 19.93
N ALA A 383 37.53 7.44 19.51
CA ALA A 383 38.95 7.76 19.54
C ALA A 383 39.28 8.95 18.63
N CYS A 384 38.59 9.10 17.49
CA CYS A 384 38.77 10.25 16.59
C CYS A 384 38.28 11.58 17.22
N ALA A 385 37.21 11.53 18.01
CA ALA A 385 36.68 12.69 18.75
C ALA A 385 37.59 13.12 19.91
N SER A 386 38.30 12.15 20.51
CA SER A 386 39.16 12.39 21.67
C SER A 386 40.33 13.34 21.33
N GLY A 387 40.34 14.54 21.93
CA GLY A 387 41.37 15.55 21.71
C GLY A 387 41.25 16.33 20.39
N ALA A 388 40.07 16.37 19.77
CA ALA A 388 39.78 17.08 18.52
C ALA A 388 40.27 18.55 18.50
N ALA A 389 40.21 19.24 19.64
CA ALA A 389 40.62 20.65 19.77
C ALA A 389 42.15 20.89 19.74
N ARG A 390 43.00 19.87 19.82
CA ARG A 390 44.46 20.02 20.03
C ARG A 390 45.35 19.53 18.87
N VAL A 391 44.78 19.10 17.74
CA VAL A 391 45.51 18.32 16.72
C VAL A 391 45.80 19.17 15.49
N ALA A 392 47.08 19.29 15.11
CA ALA A 392 47.54 20.11 14.00
C ALA A 392 47.86 19.29 12.74
N GLY A 393 47.58 19.85 11.55
CA GLY A 393 48.12 19.40 10.27
C GLY A 393 47.76 17.96 9.84
N ARG A 394 48.78 17.13 9.56
CA ARG A 394 48.62 15.77 9.01
C ARG A 394 47.79 14.83 9.88
N ASP A 395 47.90 14.97 11.20
CA ASP A 395 47.15 14.15 12.16
C ASP A 395 45.64 14.42 12.10
N ARG A 396 45.24 15.63 11.70
CA ARG A 396 43.83 16.01 11.49
C ARG A 396 43.26 15.33 10.24
N ALA A 397 44.00 15.32 9.13
CA ALA A 397 43.56 14.68 7.89
C ALA A 397 43.40 13.15 8.06
N ALA A 398 44.36 12.50 8.74
CA ALA A 398 44.27 11.07 9.05
C ALA A 398 43.06 10.75 9.95
N ARG A 399 42.78 11.57 10.97
CA ARG A 399 41.59 11.42 11.82
C ARG A 399 40.28 11.60 11.06
N LEU A 400 40.21 12.56 10.14
CA LEU A 400 39.02 12.78 9.31
C LEU A 400 38.75 11.57 8.40
N GLU A 401 39.78 10.99 7.81
CA GLU A 401 39.66 9.79 6.99
C GLU A 401 39.26 8.56 7.82
N LEU A 402 39.88 8.36 8.98
CA LEU A 402 39.50 7.30 9.92
C LEU A 402 38.04 7.41 10.36
N LEU A 403 37.58 8.61 10.75
CA LEU A 403 36.19 8.86 11.13
C LEU A 403 35.22 8.62 9.95
N ALA A 404 35.58 9.07 8.75
CA ALA A 404 34.77 8.85 7.56
C ALA A 404 34.61 7.36 7.26
N ASN A 405 35.71 6.58 7.29
CA ASN A 405 35.68 5.15 7.04
C ASN A 405 34.95 4.38 8.15
N ALA A 406 35.24 4.66 9.43
CA ALA A 406 34.60 3.99 10.56
C ALA A 406 33.09 4.24 10.61
N SER A 407 32.65 5.47 10.31
CA SER A 407 31.22 5.81 10.27
C SER A 407 30.48 5.18 9.08
N GLU A 408 31.13 4.97 7.94
CA GLU A 408 30.52 4.22 6.83
C GLU A 408 30.51 2.71 7.12
N ASN A 409 31.58 2.16 7.72
CA ASN A 409 31.60 0.76 8.14
C ASN A 409 30.48 0.46 9.13
N LEU A 410 30.35 1.30 10.16
CA LEU A 410 29.31 1.15 11.17
C LEU A 410 27.90 1.24 10.58
N LEU A 411 27.70 2.09 9.57
CA LEU A 411 26.43 2.16 8.83
C LEU A 411 26.14 0.84 8.12
N GLU A 412 27.12 0.29 7.40
CA GLU A 412 27.00 -0.98 6.67
C GLU A 412 26.70 -2.15 7.61
N VAL A 413 27.42 -2.25 8.73
CA VAL A 413 27.19 -3.26 9.77
C VAL A 413 25.75 -3.20 10.30
N PHE A 414 25.22 -2.01 10.59
CA PHE A 414 23.83 -1.90 11.05
C PHE A 414 22.76 -2.09 9.95
N GLU A 415 23.09 -1.84 8.68
CA GLU A 415 22.24 -2.23 7.55
C GLU A 415 22.15 -3.75 7.47
N GLN A 416 23.27 -4.46 7.61
CA GLN A 416 23.33 -5.92 7.63
C GLN A 416 22.61 -6.50 8.86
N LEU A 417 22.85 -5.96 10.06
CA LEU A 417 22.19 -6.38 11.30
C LEU A 417 20.67 -6.21 11.20
N SER A 418 20.18 -5.10 10.61
CA SER A 418 18.74 -4.89 10.40
C SER A 418 18.13 -6.01 9.55
N ALA A 419 18.80 -6.41 8.46
CA ALA A 419 18.36 -7.52 7.61
C ALA A 419 18.41 -8.88 8.32
N GLN A 420 19.44 -9.12 9.14
CA GLN A 420 19.57 -10.36 9.94
C GLN A 420 18.49 -10.47 11.02
N TYR A 421 18.16 -9.37 11.70
CA TYR A 421 17.06 -9.32 12.67
C TYR A 421 15.71 -9.54 11.97
N GLU A 422 15.50 -8.93 10.80
CA GLU A 422 14.29 -9.13 10.01
C GLU A 422 14.11 -10.61 9.63
N SER A 423 15.15 -11.25 9.10
CA SER A 423 15.14 -12.69 8.76
C SER A 423 14.92 -13.59 9.98
N SER A 424 15.65 -13.35 11.08
CA SER A 424 15.56 -14.18 12.29
C SER A 424 14.19 -14.08 12.97
N MET A 425 13.57 -12.90 12.99
CA MET A 425 12.26 -12.71 13.59
C MET A 425 11.13 -13.29 12.74
N GLN A 426 11.29 -13.32 11.40
CA GLN A 426 10.35 -14.02 10.53
C GLN A 426 10.39 -15.55 10.75
N MET A 427 11.55 -16.13 11.11
CA MET A 427 11.67 -17.55 11.45
C MET A 427 10.97 -17.94 12.76
N LEU A 428 10.89 -17.03 13.76
CA LEU A 428 10.26 -17.30 15.06
C LEU A 428 8.73 -17.12 15.07
N MET A 429 8.16 -16.45 14.07
CA MET A 429 6.71 -16.24 13.92
C MET A 429 6.02 -17.30 13.04
N GLY A 430 6.77 -18.24 12.48
CA GLY A 430 6.25 -19.47 11.85
C GLY A 430 6.40 -20.63 12.82
#